data_AF-A0A0F2N9R2-F1
#
_entry.id   AF-A0A0F2N9R2-F1
#
_cell.length_a   1.000
_cell.length_b   1.000
_cell.length_c   1.000
_cell.angle_alpha   90.00
_cell.angle_beta   90.00
_cell.angle_gamma   90.00
#
_symmetry.space_group_name_H-M   'P 1'
#
loop_
_entity.id
_entity.type
_entity.pdbx_description
1 polymer ?
#
loop_
_entity_poly.entity_id
_entity_poly.type
_entity_poly.pdbx_seq_one_letter_code
_entity_poly.pdbx_strand_id
1 'polypeptide(L)'
;MPVDKEKDERSSKPREAIFCRACGNAVTSRDEKIAVGGSHAHTFFNPAGIVFELGCFRRAPGCRNAGRPTSEFTWFAGYVWRFARCSNCRAHLGWFFEGRDSTFFGLILANLQE
;
A
#
# COMPACT_ATOMS: atom_id res chain seq x y z
N MET A 1 38.50 4.88 -31.06
CA MET A 1 37.22 4.19 -31.26
C MET A 1 36.48 4.20 -29.92
N PRO A 2 35.63 5.20 -29.64
CA PRO A 2 34.80 5.20 -28.44
C PRO A 2 33.63 4.24 -28.65
N VAL A 3 33.42 3.29 -27.73
CA VAL A 3 32.28 2.37 -27.76
C VAL A 3 31.07 3.08 -27.17
N ASP A 4 30.01 3.11 -27.97
CA ASP A 4 28.75 3.81 -27.72
C ASP A 4 28.05 3.36 -26.45
N LYS A 5 27.54 4.36 -25.70
CA LYS A 5 26.67 4.18 -24.54
C LYS A 5 25.22 4.09 -25.01
N GLU A 6 24.69 2.89 -25.13
CA GLU A 6 23.23 2.70 -25.21
C GLU A 6 22.63 2.73 -23.81
N LYS A 7 22.14 3.91 -23.42
CA LYS A 7 21.18 4.04 -22.32
C LYS A 7 19.81 3.72 -22.90
N ASP A 8 19.27 2.57 -22.52
CA ASP A 8 17.89 2.16 -22.75
C ASP A 8 16.95 3.10 -21.98
N GLU A 9 16.59 4.21 -22.61
CA GLU A 9 15.54 5.12 -22.17
C GLU A 9 14.18 4.47 -22.41
N ARG A 10 13.79 3.60 -21.47
CA ARG A 10 12.44 3.08 -21.40
C ARG A 10 11.50 4.18 -20.94
N SER A 11 11.08 5.01 -21.89
CA SER A 11 10.02 6.01 -21.73
C SER A 11 8.76 5.31 -21.22
N SER A 12 8.56 5.39 -19.91
CA SER A 12 7.35 4.94 -19.24
C SER A 12 6.57 6.20 -18.93
N LYS A 13 5.33 6.27 -19.43
CA LYS A 13 4.36 7.28 -18.98
C LYS A 13 4.46 7.40 -17.45
N PRO A 14 4.42 8.60 -16.86
CA PRO A 14 4.50 8.71 -15.41
C PRO A 14 3.38 7.86 -14.82
N ARG A 15 3.75 6.77 -14.16
CA ARG A 15 2.82 5.99 -13.35
C ARG A 15 2.14 6.99 -12.44
N GLU A 16 0.81 7.11 -12.52
CA GLU A 16 0.07 8.05 -11.68
C GLU A 16 0.30 7.63 -10.22
N ALA A 17 1.24 8.33 -9.60
CA ALA A 17 1.74 8.05 -8.28
C ALA A 17 0.70 8.50 -7.27
N ILE A 18 0.55 7.71 -6.21
CA ILE A 18 -0.34 7.99 -5.10
C ILE A 18 0.53 8.37 -3.92
N PHE A 19 0.23 9.50 -3.32
CA PHE A 19 1.05 10.17 -2.32
C PHE A 19 0.43 10.07 -0.93
N CYS A 20 1.26 10.19 0.09
CA CYS A 20 0.83 10.37 1.46
C CYS A 20 0.19 11.75 1.59
N ARG A 21 -1.09 11.81 1.99
CA ARG A 21 -1.81 13.09 2.16
C ARG A 21 -1.14 14.01 3.19
N ALA A 22 -0.49 13.45 4.20
CA ALA A 22 0.13 14.23 5.27
C ALA A 22 1.46 14.91 4.89
N CYS A 23 2.21 14.37 3.92
CA CYS A 23 3.55 14.90 3.62
C CYS A 23 3.97 14.89 2.14
N GLY A 24 3.11 14.42 1.23
CA GLY A 24 3.41 14.35 -0.21
C GLY A 24 4.40 13.25 -0.61
N ASN A 25 4.89 12.41 0.30
CA ASN A 25 5.78 11.31 -0.06
C ASN A 25 5.06 10.29 -0.96
N ALA A 26 5.71 9.86 -2.05
CA ALA A 26 5.17 8.82 -2.93
C ALA A 26 5.00 7.50 -2.16
N VAL A 27 3.79 6.95 -2.15
CA VAL A 27 3.43 5.72 -1.42
C VAL A 27 3.36 4.52 -2.35
N THR A 28 2.61 4.65 -3.44
CA THR A 28 2.35 3.60 -4.43
C THR A 28 1.93 4.24 -5.77
N SER A 29 1.33 3.49 -6.70
CA SER A 29 0.80 3.99 -7.97
C SER A 29 -0.53 3.31 -8.32
N ARG A 30 -1.31 3.90 -9.24
CA ARG A 30 -2.56 3.30 -9.74
C ARG A 30 -2.37 1.86 -10.28
N ASP A 31 -1.24 1.57 -10.93
CA ASP A 31 -0.90 0.23 -11.45
C ASP A 31 -0.74 -0.85 -10.37
N GLU A 32 -0.60 -0.45 -9.11
CA GLU A 32 -0.46 -1.39 -7.99
C GLU A 32 -1.83 -1.75 -7.39
N LYS A 33 -2.93 -1.11 -7.81
CA LYS A 33 -4.27 -1.48 -7.37
C LYS A 33 -4.57 -2.92 -7.76
N ILE A 34 -5.04 -3.71 -6.80
CA ILE A 34 -5.46 -5.09 -7.01
C ILE A 34 -6.83 -5.32 -6.36
N ALA A 35 -7.52 -6.37 -6.80
CA ALA A 35 -8.70 -6.88 -6.12
C ALA A 35 -8.32 -7.99 -5.13
N VAL A 36 -8.83 -7.91 -3.92
CA VAL A 36 -8.73 -8.96 -2.89
C VAL A 36 -10.17 -9.35 -2.51
N GLY A 37 -10.50 -10.64 -2.55
CA GLY A 37 -11.88 -11.07 -2.30
C GLY A 37 -12.90 -10.45 -3.27
N GLY A 38 -12.50 -10.15 -4.51
CA GLY A 38 -13.39 -9.63 -5.56
C GLY A 38 -13.51 -8.11 -5.65
N SER A 39 -12.91 -7.33 -4.75
CA SER A 39 -12.95 -5.85 -4.79
C SER A 39 -11.59 -5.22 -4.53
N HIS A 40 -11.34 -4.03 -5.08
CA HIS A 40 -10.19 -3.21 -4.70
C HIS A 40 -10.43 -2.45 -3.38
N ALA A 41 -11.66 -1.98 -3.18
CA ALA A 41 -12.04 -1.15 -2.06
C ALA A 41 -12.89 -1.93 -1.06
N HIS A 42 -12.62 -1.76 0.23
CA HIS A 42 -13.36 -2.39 1.30
C HIS A 42 -13.61 -1.39 2.44
N THR A 43 -14.80 -1.43 3.03
CA THR A 43 -15.13 -0.67 4.23
C THR A 43 -15.20 -1.61 5.43
N PHE A 44 -14.38 -1.33 6.44
CA PHE A 44 -14.32 -2.12 7.67
C PHE A 44 -14.38 -1.21 8.89
N PHE A 45 -14.63 -1.78 10.07
CA PHE A 45 -14.43 -1.12 11.35
C PHE A 45 -13.45 -1.92 12.22
N ASN A 46 -12.69 -1.22 13.07
CA ASN A 46 -11.84 -1.86 14.06
C ASN A 46 -12.60 -2.09 15.38
N PRO A 47 -12.05 -2.83 16.36
CA PRO A 47 -12.71 -3.07 17.65
C PRO A 47 -13.10 -1.82 18.45
N ALA A 48 -12.45 -0.68 18.18
CA ALA A 48 -12.79 0.61 18.77
C ALA A 48 -13.97 1.32 18.06
N GLY A 49 -14.58 0.69 17.06
CA GLY A 49 -15.71 1.24 16.29
C GLY A 49 -15.31 2.24 15.21
N ILE A 50 -14.02 2.40 14.91
CA ILE A 50 -13.55 3.33 13.88
C ILE A 50 -13.68 2.68 12.50
N VAL A 51 -14.40 3.35 11.60
CA VAL A 51 -14.60 2.92 10.21
C VAL A 51 -13.45 3.38 9.32
N PHE A 52 -12.96 2.49 8.45
CA PHE A 52 -11.96 2.75 7.45
C PHE A 52 -12.41 2.27 6.08
N GLU A 53 -12.17 3.09 5.05
CA GLU A 53 -12.21 2.67 3.66
C GLU A 53 -10.78 2.38 3.18
N LEU A 54 -10.54 1.15 2.75
CA LEU A 54 -9.23 0.66 2.34
C LEU A 54 -9.19 0.42 0.84
N GLY A 55 -8.12 0.83 0.20
CA GLY A 55 -7.72 0.35 -1.13
C GLY A 55 -6.66 -0.74 -1.00
N CYS A 56 -6.79 -1.81 -1.78
CA CYS A 56 -5.83 -2.92 -1.85
C CYS A 56 -4.75 -2.68 -2.92
N PHE A 57 -3.49 -2.73 -2.52
CA PHE A 57 -2.33 -2.50 -3.39
C PHE A 57 -1.32 -3.65 -3.30
N ARG A 58 -0.79 -4.09 -4.45
CA ARG A 58 0.23 -5.14 -4.54
C ARG A 58 1.57 -4.71 -3.96
N ARG A 59 1.99 -3.46 -4.19
CA ARG A 59 3.20 -2.87 -3.59
C ARG A 59 2.94 -1.45 -3.10
N ALA A 60 3.60 -1.07 -2.02
CA ALA A 60 3.63 0.31 -1.53
C ALA A 60 5.04 0.64 -1.00
N PRO A 61 6.03 0.91 -1.88
CA PRO A 61 7.41 1.14 -1.48
C PRO A 61 7.60 2.38 -0.58
N GLY A 62 6.65 3.32 -0.58
CA GLY A 62 6.64 4.45 0.35
C GLY A 62 6.08 4.14 1.74
N CYS A 63 5.82 2.86 2.04
CA CYS A 63 5.44 2.39 3.37
C CYS A 63 6.62 1.70 4.07
N ARG A 64 6.66 1.83 5.40
CA ARG A 64 7.43 0.99 6.31
C ARG A 64 6.48 0.20 7.19
N ASN A 65 6.69 -1.10 7.24
CA ASN A 65 5.90 -2.00 8.08
C ASN A 65 6.39 -1.91 9.54
N ALA A 66 5.48 -1.75 10.49
CA ALA A 66 5.79 -1.51 11.90
C ALA A 66 5.04 -2.47 12.82
N GLY A 67 5.75 -2.99 13.83
CA GLY A 67 5.19 -3.94 14.80
C GLY A 67 5.32 -5.41 14.39
N ARG A 68 4.86 -6.30 15.28
CA ARG A 68 4.79 -7.75 15.04
C ARG A 68 3.52 -8.06 14.22
N PRO A 69 3.56 -9.04 13.31
CA PRO A 69 2.35 -9.58 12.69
C PRO A 69 1.38 -10.10 13.73
N THR A 70 0.09 -9.91 13.49
CA THR A 70 -0.97 -10.50 14.29
C THR A 70 -2.17 -10.87 13.41
N SER A 71 -2.89 -11.92 13.76
CA SER A 71 -4.18 -12.28 13.17
C SER A 71 -5.36 -11.62 13.90
N GLU A 72 -5.09 -10.90 14.98
CA GLU A 72 -6.11 -10.30 15.84
C GLU A 72 -7.00 -9.35 15.02
N PHE A 73 -8.31 -9.60 15.01
CA PHE A 73 -9.30 -8.86 14.21
C PHE A 73 -8.89 -8.64 12.74
N THR A 74 -8.25 -9.63 12.12
CA THR A 74 -7.95 -9.54 10.69
C THR A 74 -9.25 -9.45 9.87
N TRP A 75 -9.31 -8.50 8.95
CA TRP A 75 -10.45 -8.35 8.03
C TRP A 75 -10.38 -9.30 6.84
N PHE A 76 -9.19 -9.83 6.54
CA PHE A 76 -8.96 -10.77 5.45
C PHE A 76 -8.61 -12.13 6.06
N ALA A 77 -9.55 -13.08 5.99
CA ALA A 77 -9.37 -14.41 6.54
C ALA A 77 -8.12 -15.09 5.96
N GLY A 78 -7.30 -15.69 6.83
CA GLY A 78 -6.03 -16.33 6.43
C GLY A 78 -4.83 -15.38 6.35
N TYR A 79 -4.99 -14.09 6.65
CA TYR A 79 -3.89 -13.12 6.69
C TYR A 79 -3.60 -12.69 8.12
N VAL A 80 -2.32 -12.55 8.44
CA VAL A 80 -1.85 -11.69 9.54
C VAL A 80 -1.58 -10.30 9.01
N TRP A 81 -1.64 -9.30 9.88
CA TRP A 81 -1.35 -7.92 9.52
C TRP A 81 -0.36 -7.27 10.47
N ARG A 82 0.31 -6.23 9.96
CA ARG A 82 1.06 -5.27 10.77
C ARG A 82 0.86 -3.87 10.21
N PHE A 83 1.13 -2.84 10.99
CA PHE A 83 0.90 -1.45 10.56
C PHE A 83 1.78 -1.10 9.36
N ALA A 84 1.22 -0.41 8.38
CA ALA A 84 1.93 0.26 7.31
C ALA A 84 1.94 1.77 7.59
N ARG A 85 3.13 2.33 7.78
CA ARG A 85 3.32 3.76 8.06
C ARG A 85 4.06 4.41 6.90
N CYS A 86 3.79 5.69 6.65
CA CYS A 86 4.56 6.46 5.67
C CYS A 86 6.06 6.36 6.01
N SER A 87 6.88 6.01 5.02
CA SER A 87 8.33 5.86 5.20
C SER A 87 9.03 7.17 5.53
N ASN A 88 8.40 8.30 5.20
CA ASN A 88 8.89 9.65 5.48
C ASN A 88 8.34 10.20 6.81
N CYS A 89 7.04 10.51 6.89
CA CYS A 89 6.47 11.20 8.05
C CYS A 89 5.95 10.28 9.16
N ARG A 90 5.99 8.96 8.98
CA ARG A 90 5.47 7.93 9.92
C ARG A 90 3.96 7.96 10.16
N ALA A 91 3.20 8.79 9.43
CA ALA A 91 1.74 8.76 9.46
C ALA A 91 1.21 7.34 9.20
N HIS A 92 0.16 6.93 9.91
CA HIS A 92 -0.47 5.63 9.70
C HIS A 92 -1.20 5.64 8.35
N LEU A 93 -0.75 4.81 7.41
CA LEU A 93 -1.35 4.73 6.07
C LEU A 93 -2.23 3.50 5.89
N GLY A 94 -2.19 2.54 6.80
CA GLY A 94 -3.02 1.34 6.79
C GLY A 94 -2.24 0.13 7.27
N TRP A 95 -2.40 -1.00 6.60
CA TRP A 95 -1.88 -2.28 7.04
C TRP A 95 -1.21 -3.04 5.91
N PHE A 96 -0.15 -3.78 6.25
CA PHE A 96 0.44 -4.80 5.39
C PHE A 96 -0.10 -6.16 5.81
N PHE A 97 -0.72 -6.86 4.86
CA PHE A 97 -1.31 -8.18 5.03
C PHE A 97 -0.39 -9.25 4.43
N GLU A 98 -0.15 -10.29 5.20
CA GLU A 98 0.70 -11.42 4.84
C GLU A 98 -0.10 -12.70 5.05
N GLY A 99 -0.35 -13.41 3.95
CA GLY A 99 -1.00 -14.71 3.93
C GLY A 99 -0.03 -15.78 3.45
N ARG A 100 -0.53 -17.01 3.28
CA ARG A 100 0.30 -18.15 2.88
C ARG A 100 0.96 -17.97 1.52
N ASP A 101 0.19 -17.52 0.53
CA ASP A 101 0.61 -17.50 -0.87
C ASP A 101 0.68 -16.08 -1.46
N SER A 102 0.27 -15.06 -0.69
CA SER A 102 0.27 -13.69 -1.18
C SER A 102 0.45 -12.66 -0.06
N THR A 103 0.87 -11.47 -0.47
CA THR A 103 0.98 -10.29 0.40
C THR A 103 0.41 -9.08 -0.32
N PHE A 104 -0.14 -8.14 0.43
CA PHE A 104 -0.64 -6.88 -0.11
C PHE A 104 -0.72 -5.81 0.97
N PHE A 105 -1.02 -4.58 0.57
CA PHE A 105 -1.29 -3.45 1.45
C PHE A 105 -2.77 -3.08 1.38
N GLY A 106 -3.42 -2.98 2.53
CA GLY A 106 -4.72 -2.32 2.65
C GLY A 106 -4.49 -0.91 3.20
N LEU A 107 -4.52 0.09 2.32
CA LEU A 107 -4.21 1.49 2.68
C LEU A 107 -5.49 2.32 2.83
N ILE A 108 -5.54 3.14 3.87
CA ILE A 108 -6.67 4.03 4.19
C ILE A 108 -6.75 5.10 3.10
N LEU A 109 -7.80 5.08 2.29
CA LEU A 109 -7.94 5.99 1.15
C LEU A 109 -7.96 7.46 1.58
N ALA A 110 -8.58 7.76 2.72
CA ALA A 110 -8.58 9.11 3.30
C ALA A 110 -7.19 9.64 3.68
N ASN A 111 -6.17 8.78 3.79
CA ASN A 111 -4.79 9.16 4.10
C ASN A 111 -3.90 9.25 2.85
N LEU A 112 -4.49 9.03 1.67
CA LEU A 112 -3.82 9.08 0.38
C LEU A 112 -4.30 10.28 -0.45
N GLN A 113 -3.45 10.69 -1.38
CA GLN A 113 -3.74 11.70 -2.39
C GLN A 113 -3.35 11.11 -3.74
N GLU A 114 -4.32 10.99 -4.64
CA GLU A 114 -4.07 10.69 -6.06
C GLU A 114 -3.80 11.99 -6.84
#